data_AF-A0A9E4BL81-F1
#
_entry.id   AF-A0A9E4BL81-F1
#
_cell.length_a   1.000
_cell.length_b   1.000
_cell.length_c   1.000
_cell.angle_alpha   90.00
_cell.angle_beta   90.00
_cell.angle_gamma   90.00
#
_symmetry.space_group_name_H-M   'P 1'
#
loop_
_entity.id
_entity.type
_entity.pdbx_description
1 polymer ?
#
loop_
_entity_poly.entity_id
_entity_poly.type
_entity_poly.pdbx_seq_one_letter_code
_entity_poly.pdbx_strand_id
1 'polypeptide(L)'
;MQALDDCIKEIRDDPNISTWKEARVQLSIILRILKLLDWDIFHEIIPEYDVENGSVDYALQIKKKNKIFIEAKSPKKNLNRKKYQEQLFNYSARKNPDLAILTDGTVWWFYLPRAEGDWNDRKFYTINILEQEIEDIVDKFDLLLSRQNIASGKAVQQAESILKNRRRERLVSKGFPQLAPTKRPDIKSSRKTNNQKGKPKRMQIGNENYELKYKKEILITTANWLIDKGDLKSADYPVDIGIQSEIIVIDKNPNTLKEPQKLKNGLYIEYQYSRRSPEFAQRLLKKYDYDPAILKIEH
;
A
#
# COMPACT_ATOMS: atom_id res chain seq x y z
N MET A 1 -16.81 -5.49 -13.71
CA MET A 1 -16.38 -5.68 -12.31
C MET A 1 -16.23 -7.14 -11.93
N GLN A 2 -17.25 -8.01 -12.05
CA GLN A 2 -17.12 -9.44 -11.66
C GLN A 2 -15.95 -10.16 -12.36
N ALA A 3 -15.79 -9.99 -13.67
CA ALA A 3 -14.67 -10.61 -14.40
C ALA A 3 -13.28 -10.12 -13.96
N LEU A 4 -13.17 -8.88 -13.43
CA LEU A 4 -11.92 -8.37 -12.87
C LEU A 4 -11.69 -8.95 -11.47
N ASP A 5 -12.72 -9.04 -10.65
CA ASP A 5 -12.68 -9.73 -9.35
C ASP A 5 -12.19 -11.19 -9.50
N ASP A 6 -12.78 -11.95 -10.42
CA ASP A 6 -12.37 -13.34 -10.72
C ASP A 6 -10.92 -13.40 -11.22
N CYS A 7 -10.51 -12.48 -12.11
CA CYS A 7 -9.12 -12.38 -12.57
C CYS A 7 -8.15 -12.12 -11.40
N ILE A 8 -8.48 -11.23 -10.48
CA ILE A 8 -7.63 -10.92 -9.31
C ILE A 8 -7.55 -12.12 -8.37
N LYS A 9 -8.64 -12.87 -8.18
CA LYS A 9 -8.66 -14.14 -7.42
C LYS A 9 -7.74 -15.18 -8.04
N GLU A 10 -7.86 -15.42 -9.35
CA GLU A 10 -7.00 -16.38 -10.06
C GLU A 10 -5.52 -16.02 -9.94
N ILE A 11 -5.16 -14.74 -10.06
CA ILE A 11 -3.77 -14.27 -9.88
C ILE A 11 -3.30 -14.51 -8.45
N ARG A 12 -4.14 -14.21 -7.46
CA ARG A 12 -3.81 -14.38 -6.04
C ARG A 12 -3.61 -15.85 -5.66
N ASP A 13 -4.45 -16.72 -6.19
CA ASP A 13 -4.51 -18.13 -5.79
C ASP A 13 -3.53 -19.01 -6.60
N ASP A 14 -2.81 -18.45 -7.59
CA ASP A 14 -1.80 -19.20 -8.34
C ASP A 14 -0.57 -19.53 -7.46
N PRO A 15 -0.31 -20.81 -7.15
CA PRO A 15 0.77 -21.20 -6.24
C PRO A 15 2.16 -20.97 -6.84
N ASN A 16 2.25 -20.78 -8.15
CA ASN A 16 3.50 -20.65 -8.89
C ASN A 16 3.80 -19.21 -9.29
N ILE A 17 2.96 -18.23 -8.94
CA ILE A 17 3.11 -16.84 -9.40
C ILE A 17 4.50 -16.26 -9.14
N SER A 18 5.10 -16.58 -7.99
CA SER A 18 6.46 -16.17 -7.61
C SER A 18 7.55 -16.67 -8.58
N THR A 19 7.26 -17.72 -9.36
CA THR A 19 8.19 -18.33 -10.31
C THR A 19 8.05 -17.80 -11.74
N TRP A 20 7.00 -17.01 -12.02
CA TRP A 20 6.68 -16.56 -13.36
C TRP A 20 7.76 -15.67 -13.96
N LYS A 21 7.97 -15.82 -15.28
CA LYS A 21 8.84 -14.96 -16.08
C LYS A 21 8.11 -13.68 -16.48
N GLU A 22 8.87 -12.64 -16.77
CA GLU A 22 8.38 -11.30 -17.16
C GLU A 22 7.37 -11.35 -18.32
N ALA A 23 7.67 -12.08 -19.40
CA ALA A 23 6.75 -12.25 -20.54
C ALA A 23 5.39 -12.87 -20.14
N ARG A 24 5.36 -13.78 -19.16
CA ARG A 24 4.10 -14.37 -18.67
C ARG A 24 3.32 -13.36 -17.83
N VAL A 25 4.00 -12.54 -17.01
CA VAL A 25 3.36 -11.43 -16.29
C VAL A 25 2.72 -10.44 -17.26
N GLN A 26 3.47 -10.03 -18.29
CA GLN A 26 3.02 -9.12 -19.33
C GLN A 26 1.74 -9.63 -20.02
N LEU A 27 1.75 -10.88 -20.50
CA LEU A 27 0.63 -11.45 -21.24
C LEU A 27 -0.55 -11.87 -20.34
N SER A 28 -0.29 -12.62 -19.28
CA SER A 28 -1.33 -13.29 -18.50
C SER A 28 -1.91 -12.43 -17.38
N ILE A 29 -1.20 -11.38 -16.94
CA ILE A 29 -1.66 -10.46 -15.89
C ILE A 29 -1.94 -9.09 -16.47
N ILE A 30 -0.92 -8.42 -17.02
CA ILE A 30 -1.03 -7.01 -17.42
C ILE A 30 -2.06 -6.85 -18.53
N LEU A 31 -1.88 -7.54 -19.67
CA LEU A 31 -2.82 -7.42 -20.79
C LEU A 31 -4.24 -7.87 -20.42
N ARG A 32 -4.37 -8.93 -19.59
CA ARG A 32 -5.69 -9.40 -19.14
C ARG A 32 -6.41 -8.34 -18.30
N ILE A 33 -5.72 -7.73 -17.34
CA ILE A 33 -6.29 -6.64 -16.53
C ILE A 33 -6.65 -5.44 -17.42
N LEU A 34 -5.75 -5.02 -18.32
CA LEU A 34 -6.02 -3.89 -19.22
C LEU A 34 -7.24 -4.14 -20.12
N LYS A 35 -7.39 -5.37 -20.64
CA LYS A 35 -8.55 -5.76 -21.43
C LYS A 35 -9.84 -5.68 -20.62
N LEU A 36 -9.82 -6.11 -19.36
CA LEU A 36 -10.96 -6.04 -18.43
C LEU A 36 -11.27 -4.60 -17.96
N LEU A 37 -10.34 -3.68 -18.15
CA LEU A 37 -10.44 -2.25 -17.89
C LEU A 37 -10.78 -1.44 -19.16
N ASP A 38 -11.32 -2.12 -20.17
CA ASP A 38 -11.83 -1.59 -21.44
C ASP A 38 -10.78 -0.90 -22.33
N TRP A 39 -9.51 -1.28 -22.20
CA TRP A 39 -8.48 -0.87 -23.15
C TRP A 39 -8.54 -1.69 -24.44
N ASP A 40 -8.43 -1.02 -25.58
CA ASP A 40 -8.30 -1.70 -26.87
C ASP A 40 -6.88 -2.23 -27.06
N ILE A 41 -6.72 -3.54 -26.93
CA ILE A 41 -5.44 -4.24 -27.08
C ILE A 41 -4.81 -4.11 -28.47
N PHE A 42 -5.59 -3.77 -29.50
CA PHE A 42 -5.09 -3.68 -30.88
C PHE A 42 -4.69 -2.25 -31.28
N HIS A 43 -5.24 -1.24 -30.60
CA HIS A 43 -5.10 0.16 -31.03
C HIS A 43 -4.63 1.11 -29.93
N GLU A 44 -4.97 0.83 -28.67
CA GLU A 44 -4.65 1.70 -27.53
C GLU A 44 -3.50 1.16 -26.67
N ILE A 45 -3.07 -0.09 -26.85
CA ILE A 45 -1.93 -0.69 -26.14
C ILE A 45 -0.80 -0.95 -27.12
N ILE A 46 0.32 -0.22 -26.98
CA ILE A 46 1.50 -0.39 -27.82
C ILE A 46 2.56 -1.17 -27.02
N PRO A 47 2.82 -2.44 -27.35
CA PRO A 47 3.90 -3.21 -26.72
C PRO A 47 5.27 -2.71 -27.18
N GLU A 48 6.29 -2.90 -26.34
CA GLU A 48 7.69 -2.56 -26.65
C GLU A 48 7.84 -1.14 -27.23
N TYR A 49 7.12 -0.17 -26.66
CA TYR A 49 7.06 1.18 -27.19
C TYR A 49 8.42 1.87 -27.08
N ASP A 50 8.98 2.24 -28.23
CA ASP A 50 10.30 2.84 -28.33
C ASP A 50 10.33 4.24 -27.71
N VAL A 51 11.32 4.44 -26.83
CA VAL A 51 11.61 5.69 -26.15
C VAL A 51 13.11 5.95 -26.18
N GLU A 52 13.62 6.35 -27.35
CA GLU A 52 14.96 6.91 -27.59
C GLU A 52 16.05 6.36 -26.64
N ASN A 53 16.81 5.35 -27.05
CA ASN A 53 17.76 4.59 -26.22
C ASN A 53 17.12 3.57 -25.27
N GLY A 54 15.95 3.05 -25.64
CA GLY A 54 15.31 1.92 -24.97
C GLY A 54 13.81 1.90 -25.25
N SER A 55 13.09 1.01 -24.57
CA SER A 55 11.64 0.88 -24.71
C SER A 55 10.98 0.68 -23.34
N VAL A 56 9.68 0.98 -23.28
CA VAL A 56 8.80 0.54 -22.20
C VAL A 56 8.00 -0.66 -22.67
N ASP A 57 7.68 -1.58 -21.76
CA ASP A 57 6.95 -2.81 -22.11
C ASP A 57 5.57 -2.51 -22.70
N TYR A 58 4.85 -1.54 -22.15
CA TYR A 58 3.59 -1.06 -22.73
C TYR A 58 3.45 0.46 -22.64
N ALA A 59 3.06 1.07 -23.75
CA ALA A 59 2.51 2.43 -23.78
C ALA A 59 1.01 2.38 -24.07
N LEU A 60 0.21 2.91 -23.15
CA LEU A 60 -1.23 3.03 -23.31
C LEU A 60 -1.52 4.40 -23.90
N GLN A 61 -2.21 4.43 -25.04
CA GLN A 61 -2.46 5.62 -25.83
C GLN A 61 -3.94 5.86 -26.01
N ILE A 62 -4.34 7.12 -25.92
CA ILE A 62 -5.69 7.56 -26.31
C ILE A 62 -5.52 8.67 -27.35
N LYS A 63 -6.13 8.49 -28.53
CA LYS A 63 -5.98 9.41 -29.66
C LYS A 63 -4.50 9.70 -29.98
N LYS A 64 -3.67 8.63 -30.01
CA LYS A 64 -2.21 8.67 -30.26
C LYS A 64 -1.38 9.49 -29.27
N LYS A 65 -1.96 9.87 -28.11
CA LYS A 65 -1.22 10.52 -27.01
C LYS A 65 -0.89 9.50 -25.94
N ASN A 66 0.36 9.46 -25.51
CA ASN A 66 0.80 8.61 -24.40
C ASN A 66 0.08 9.01 -23.12
N LYS A 67 -0.64 8.05 -22.52
CA LYS A 67 -1.39 8.22 -21.28
C LYS A 67 -0.72 7.53 -20.13
N ILE A 68 -0.31 6.28 -20.31
CA ILE A 68 0.34 5.51 -19.26
C ILE A 68 1.51 4.74 -19.85
N PHE A 69 2.65 4.77 -19.18
CA PHE A 69 3.73 3.82 -19.42
C PHE A 69 3.71 2.73 -18.34
N ILE A 70 3.88 1.48 -18.74
CA ILE A 70 3.98 0.33 -17.84
C ILE A 70 5.31 -0.36 -18.12
N GLU A 71 6.09 -0.54 -17.06
CA GLU A 71 7.28 -1.38 -17.02
C GLU A 71 6.97 -2.60 -16.15
N ALA A 72 7.14 -3.78 -16.72
CA ALA A 72 6.91 -5.06 -16.05
C ALA A 72 8.25 -5.66 -15.59
N LYS A 73 8.21 -6.46 -14.53
CA LYS A 73 9.33 -7.30 -14.09
C LYS A 73 8.82 -8.68 -13.70
N SER A 74 9.71 -9.66 -13.60
CA SER A 74 9.38 -10.94 -12.96
C SER A 74 9.19 -10.76 -11.45
N PRO A 75 8.25 -11.49 -10.80
CA PRO A 75 8.06 -11.47 -9.34
C PRO A 75 9.30 -11.83 -8.52
N LYS A 76 10.29 -12.51 -9.12
CA LYS A 76 11.58 -12.78 -8.48
C LYS A 76 12.48 -11.53 -8.34
N LYS A 77 12.17 -10.44 -9.05
CA LYS A 77 12.99 -9.22 -9.05
C LYS A 77 12.47 -8.26 -7.99
N ASN A 78 13.38 -7.69 -7.22
CA ASN A 78 13.04 -6.61 -6.30
C ASN A 78 12.75 -5.32 -7.10
N LEU A 79 11.48 -4.87 -7.08
CA LEU A 79 11.05 -3.63 -7.72
C LEU A 79 11.74 -2.37 -7.14
N ASN A 80 12.25 -2.42 -5.90
CA ASN A 80 12.94 -1.28 -5.26
C ASN A 80 14.30 -0.95 -5.88
N ARG A 81 14.76 -1.72 -6.87
CA ARG A 81 15.99 -1.43 -7.59
C ARG A 81 15.87 -0.08 -8.31
N LYS A 82 16.67 0.90 -7.87
CA LYS A 82 16.71 2.27 -8.38
C LYS A 82 16.74 2.35 -9.91
N LYS A 83 17.51 1.47 -10.57
CA LYS A 83 17.61 1.42 -12.04
C LYS A 83 16.28 1.24 -12.78
N TYR A 84 15.33 0.47 -12.22
CA TYR A 84 14.02 0.25 -12.87
C TYR A 84 13.18 1.51 -12.82
N GLN A 85 13.26 2.23 -11.71
CA GLN A 85 12.58 3.50 -11.53
C GLN A 85 13.20 4.57 -12.42
N GLU A 86 14.53 4.72 -12.38
CA GLU A 86 15.28 5.66 -13.24
C GLU A 86 14.96 5.47 -14.73
N GLN A 87 14.92 4.23 -15.21
CA GLN A 87 14.54 3.90 -16.58
C GLN A 87 13.14 4.43 -16.92
N LEU A 88 12.12 4.04 -16.15
CA LEU A 88 10.73 4.44 -16.38
C LEU A 88 10.54 5.96 -16.32
N PHE A 89 11.24 6.65 -15.43
CA PHE A 89 11.17 8.12 -15.33
C PHE A 89 11.89 8.84 -16.46
N ASN A 90 13.07 8.34 -16.89
CA ASN A 90 13.79 8.91 -18.03
C ASN A 90 12.93 8.84 -19.31
N TYR A 91 12.23 7.71 -19.50
CA TYR A 91 11.29 7.57 -20.61
C TYR A 91 10.08 8.50 -20.46
N SER A 92 9.54 8.60 -19.24
CA SER A 92 8.40 9.48 -18.95
C SER A 92 8.75 10.96 -19.18
N ALA A 93 9.98 11.38 -18.88
CA ALA A 93 10.44 12.75 -19.11
C ALA A 93 10.48 13.11 -20.61
N ARG A 94 10.72 12.13 -21.49
CA ARG A 94 10.86 12.34 -22.94
C ARG A 94 9.52 12.31 -23.68
N LYS A 95 8.63 11.40 -23.30
CA LYS A 95 7.37 11.13 -24.03
C LYS A 95 6.12 11.51 -23.25
N ASN A 96 6.29 12.05 -22.04
CA ASN A 96 5.30 12.75 -21.22
C ASN A 96 3.96 12.02 -21.04
N PRO A 97 3.94 10.76 -20.56
CA PRO A 97 2.71 10.10 -20.17
C PRO A 97 2.08 10.80 -18.96
N ASP A 98 0.76 10.69 -18.83
CA ASP A 98 0.04 11.24 -17.68
C ASP A 98 0.37 10.48 -16.38
N LEU A 99 0.48 9.14 -16.45
CA LEU A 99 0.87 8.27 -15.34
C LEU A 99 2.00 7.32 -15.76
N ALA A 100 2.70 6.75 -14.78
CA ALA A 100 3.64 5.65 -15.01
C ALA A 100 3.43 4.54 -13.98
N ILE A 101 3.67 3.30 -14.39
CA ILE A 101 3.45 2.10 -13.60
C ILE A 101 4.69 1.21 -13.65
N LEU A 102 5.16 0.76 -12.48
CA LEU A 102 6.15 -0.31 -12.36
C LEU A 102 5.48 -1.49 -11.63
N THR A 103 5.53 -2.68 -12.22
CA THR A 103 4.82 -3.84 -11.68
C THR A 103 5.58 -5.15 -11.89
N ASP A 104 5.36 -6.12 -11.00
CA ASP A 104 5.73 -7.52 -11.23
C ASP A 104 4.51 -8.43 -11.49
N GLY A 105 3.33 -7.85 -11.66
CA GLY A 105 2.06 -8.55 -11.77
C GLY A 105 1.33 -8.67 -10.44
N THR A 106 2.05 -8.86 -9.32
CA THR A 106 1.45 -8.97 -7.98
C THR A 106 1.41 -7.63 -7.26
N VAL A 107 2.45 -6.83 -7.43
CA VAL A 107 2.58 -5.48 -6.85
C VAL A 107 2.65 -4.46 -7.97
N TRP A 108 1.81 -3.44 -7.89
CA TRP A 108 1.71 -2.38 -8.88
C TRP A 108 1.95 -1.02 -8.22
N TRP A 109 3.01 -0.34 -8.63
CA TRP A 109 3.32 1.00 -8.17
C TRP A 109 2.89 2.03 -9.19
N PHE A 110 2.08 2.99 -8.74
CA PHE A 110 1.57 4.06 -9.58
C PHE A 110 2.29 5.36 -9.26
N TYR A 111 2.76 6.01 -10.31
CA TYR A 111 3.55 7.23 -10.25
C TYR A 111 2.88 8.35 -11.04
N LEU A 112 3.04 9.57 -10.54
CA LEU A 112 2.74 10.79 -11.26
C LEU A 112 4.08 11.38 -11.75
N PRO A 113 4.51 11.13 -13.00
CA PRO A 113 5.89 11.42 -13.42
C PRO A 113 6.26 12.90 -13.31
N ARG A 114 5.28 13.79 -13.52
CA ARG A 114 5.42 15.25 -13.46
C ARG A 114 5.37 15.85 -12.05
N ALA A 115 5.07 15.05 -11.03
CA ALA A 115 5.08 15.56 -9.66
C ALA A 115 6.50 15.93 -9.22
N GLU A 116 6.62 16.97 -8.40
CA GLU A 116 7.91 17.36 -7.80
C GLU A 116 8.41 16.33 -6.77
N GLY A 117 9.68 16.45 -6.40
CA GLY A 117 10.33 15.57 -5.43
C GLY A 117 11.02 14.37 -6.07
N ASP A 118 11.52 13.48 -5.21
CA ASP A 118 12.17 12.24 -5.64
C ASP A 118 11.15 11.18 -6.10
N TRP A 119 11.62 10.00 -6.51
CA TRP A 119 10.72 8.95 -7.00
C TRP A 119 9.75 8.43 -5.92
N ASN A 120 10.15 8.43 -4.65
CA ASN A 120 9.29 8.01 -3.54
C ASN A 120 8.19 9.05 -3.31
N ASP A 121 8.49 10.32 -3.52
CA ASP A 121 7.52 11.42 -3.47
C ASP A 121 6.51 11.38 -4.61
N ARG A 122 6.93 10.89 -5.79
CA ARG A 122 6.08 10.78 -6.99
C ARG A 122 5.21 9.52 -7.01
N LYS A 123 5.55 8.49 -6.23
CA LYS A 123 4.74 7.27 -6.09
C LYS A 123 3.47 7.59 -5.32
N PHE A 124 2.32 7.67 -5.97
CA PHE A 124 1.08 8.09 -5.29
C PHE A 124 0.28 6.90 -4.74
N TYR A 125 0.35 5.73 -5.37
CA TYR A 125 -0.42 4.57 -4.91
C TYR A 125 0.31 3.24 -5.11
N THR A 126 -0.10 2.23 -4.36
CA THR A 126 0.37 0.85 -4.50
C THR A 126 -0.82 -0.10 -4.39
N ILE A 127 -0.97 -0.95 -5.39
CA ILE A 127 -1.84 -2.12 -5.32
C ILE A 127 -0.96 -3.33 -5.01
N ASN A 128 -1.35 -4.12 -4.02
CA ASN A 128 -0.75 -5.42 -3.74
C ASN A 128 -1.84 -6.50 -3.79
N ILE A 129 -1.84 -7.28 -4.87
CA ILE A 129 -2.86 -8.29 -5.16
C ILE A 129 -2.89 -9.39 -4.09
N LEU A 130 -1.73 -9.71 -3.49
CA LEU A 130 -1.61 -10.78 -2.50
C LEU A 130 -2.07 -10.37 -1.11
N GLU A 131 -2.12 -9.06 -0.82
CA GLU A 131 -2.26 -8.56 0.54
C GLU A 131 -3.50 -7.68 0.78
N GLN A 132 -4.04 -7.04 -0.25
CA GLN A 132 -5.21 -6.16 -0.14
C GLN A 132 -6.54 -6.92 -0.35
N GLU A 133 -7.66 -6.35 0.07
CA GLU A 133 -8.99 -6.91 -0.23
C GLU A 133 -9.28 -6.84 -1.72
N ILE A 134 -9.97 -7.85 -2.27
CA ILE A 134 -10.17 -7.95 -3.74
C ILE A 134 -11.03 -6.80 -4.22
N GLU A 135 -12.06 -6.46 -3.47
CA GLU A 135 -12.97 -5.35 -3.73
C GLU A 135 -12.19 -4.03 -3.80
N ASP A 136 -11.30 -3.77 -2.83
CA ASP A 136 -10.45 -2.58 -2.82
C ASP A 136 -9.48 -2.57 -4.02
N ILE A 137 -8.91 -3.73 -4.37
CA ILE A 137 -8.01 -3.85 -5.53
C ILE A 137 -8.76 -3.51 -6.82
N VAL A 138 -9.94 -4.11 -7.02
CA VAL A 138 -10.79 -3.91 -8.19
C VAL A 138 -11.20 -2.44 -8.30
N ASP A 139 -11.65 -1.83 -7.20
CA ASP A 139 -12.03 -0.42 -7.16
C ASP A 139 -10.86 0.50 -7.50
N LYS A 140 -9.65 0.17 -7.04
CA LYS A 140 -8.45 0.97 -7.33
C LYS A 140 -7.94 0.79 -8.75
N PHE A 141 -7.99 -0.43 -9.29
CA PHE A 141 -7.70 -0.67 -10.70
C PHE A 141 -8.70 0.08 -11.60
N ASP A 142 -9.99 0.03 -11.30
CA ASP A 142 -10.97 0.82 -12.04
C ASP A 142 -10.64 2.32 -11.95
N LEU A 143 -10.52 2.85 -10.73
CA LEU A 143 -10.34 4.27 -10.49
C LEU A 143 -9.08 4.85 -11.16
N LEU A 144 -7.97 4.10 -11.12
CA LEU A 144 -6.65 4.60 -11.49
C LEU A 144 -6.19 4.15 -12.88
N LEU A 145 -6.76 3.09 -13.44
CA LEU A 145 -6.28 2.46 -14.67
C LEU A 145 -7.37 2.21 -15.72
N SER A 146 -8.67 2.34 -15.39
CA SER A 146 -9.71 2.16 -16.41
C SER A 146 -9.58 3.16 -17.55
N ARG A 147 -9.81 2.68 -18.77
CA ARG A 147 -9.72 3.49 -19.98
C ARG A 147 -10.60 4.73 -19.89
N GLN A 148 -11.80 4.62 -19.31
CA GLN A 148 -12.73 5.74 -19.09
C GLN A 148 -12.21 6.77 -18.06
N ASN A 149 -11.70 6.32 -16.92
CA ASN A 149 -11.18 7.21 -15.88
C ASN A 149 -9.90 7.94 -16.32
N ILE A 150 -9.11 7.32 -17.20
CA ILE A 150 -7.94 7.94 -17.83
C ILE A 150 -8.35 8.94 -18.91
N ALA A 151 -9.30 8.59 -19.78
CA ALA A 151 -9.79 9.47 -20.84
C ALA A 151 -10.42 10.77 -20.30
N SER A 152 -11.15 10.67 -19.18
CA SER A 152 -11.80 11.80 -18.52
C SER A 152 -10.85 12.64 -17.65
N GLY A 153 -9.63 12.17 -17.41
CA GLY A 153 -8.66 12.80 -16.51
C GLY A 153 -8.93 12.57 -15.01
N LYS A 154 -9.99 11.85 -14.65
CA LYS A 154 -10.34 11.54 -13.25
C LYS A 154 -9.22 10.81 -12.52
N ALA A 155 -8.56 9.84 -13.17
CA ALA A 155 -7.44 9.12 -12.57
C ALA A 155 -6.26 10.05 -12.20
N VAL A 156 -5.94 11.01 -13.07
CA VAL A 156 -4.86 12.00 -12.85
C VAL A 156 -5.24 12.95 -11.71
N GLN A 157 -6.48 13.45 -11.69
CA GLN A 157 -6.96 14.30 -10.61
C GLN A 157 -6.91 13.59 -9.25
N GLN A 158 -7.24 12.29 -9.21
CA GLN A 158 -7.12 11.49 -8.00
C GLN A 158 -5.65 11.32 -7.58
N ALA A 159 -4.75 11.03 -8.52
CA ALA A 159 -3.32 10.92 -8.25
C ALA A 159 -2.74 12.22 -7.65
N GLU A 160 -3.06 13.36 -8.25
CA GLU A 160 -2.66 14.69 -7.76
C GLU A 160 -3.22 15.00 -6.37
N SER A 161 -4.50 14.69 -6.13
CA SER A 161 -5.15 14.86 -4.83
C SER A 161 -4.44 14.04 -3.74
N ILE A 162 -4.13 12.76 -4.02
CA ILE A 162 -3.42 11.87 -3.10
C ILE A 162 -2.05 12.45 -2.73
N LEU A 163 -1.26 12.89 -3.72
CA LEU A 163 0.06 13.47 -3.46
C LEU A 163 -0.02 14.80 -2.73
N LYS A 164 -0.95 15.67 -3.10
CA LYS A 164 -1.15 16.96 -2.44
C LYS A 164 -1.54 16.78 -0.98
N ASN A 165 -2.43 15.84 -0.68
CA ASN A 165 -2.83 15.52 0.69
C ASN A 165 -1.64 14.98 1.50
N ARG A 166 -0.87 14.03 0.94
CA ARG A 166 0.34 13.51 1.59
C ARG A 166 1.38 14.59 1.85
N ARG A 167 1.59 15.52 0.91
CA ARG A 167 2.50 16.66 1.11
C ARG A 167 2.00 17.59 2.20
N ARG A 168 0.69 17.89 2.22
CA ARG A 168 0.07 18.71 3.27
C ARG A 168 0.27 18.07 4.64
N GLU A 169 0.01 16.78 4.77
CA GLU A 169 0.22 16.01 6.01
C GLU A 169 1.69 16.07 6.47
N ARG A 170 2.65 15.93 5.54
CA ARG A 170 4.08 16.07 5.83
C ARG A 170 4.51 17.49 6.24
N LEU A 171 3.86 18.53 5.72
CA LEU A 171 4.17 19.92 6.08
C LEU A 171 3.56 20.26 7.44
N VAL A 172 2.33 19.82 7.70
CA VAL A 172 1.68 19.90 9.02
C VAL A 172 2.53 19.14 10.05
N SER A 173 3.07 17.97 9.70
CA SER A 173 3.92 17.22 10.63
C SER A 173 5.27 17.90 10.92
N LYS A 174 5.80 18.73 10.02
CA LYS A 174 7.08 19.46 10.16
C LYS A 174 6.96 20.87 10.75
N GLY A 175 5.76 21.49 10.72
CA GLY A 175 5.56 22.92 11.00
C GLY A 175 5.12 23.32 12.42
N PHE A 176 4.95 22.39 13.36
CA PHE A 176 4.52 22.72 14.73
C PHE A 176 5.63 22.48 15.77
N PRO A 177 6.05 23.49 16.55
CA PRO A 177 6.64 23.29 17.86
C PRO A 177 5.63 22.57 18.75
N GLN A 178 6.10 21.60 19.51
CA GLN A 178 5.30 20.84 20.47
C GLN A 178 4.72 21.80 21.52
N LEU A 179 3.49 22.28 21.33
CA LEU A 179 2.73 22.90 22.40
C LEU A 179 2.13 21.78 23.25
N ALA A 180 2.45 21.82 24.54
CA ALA A 180 1.99 20.88 25.55
C ALA A 180 0.48 20.62 25.42
N PRO A 181 0.01 19.39 25.62
CA PRO A 181 -1.40 19.06 25.42
C PRO A 181 -2.27 19.80 26.45
N THR A 182 -2.85 20.92 26.04
CA THR A 182 -3.98 21.52 26.76
C THR A 182 -5.19 20.62 26.57
N LYS A 183 -5.69 20.07 27.68
CA LYS A 183 -6.93 19.29 27.75
C LYS A 183 -8.05 20.06 27.04
N ARG A 184 -8.63 19.45 25.99
CA ARG A 184 -9.93 19.83 25.42
C ARG A 184 -10.85 18.60 25.43
N PRO A 185 -12.16 18.82 25.55
CA PRO A 185 -13.08 17.84 26.10
C PRO A 185 -13.48 16.77 25.09
N ASP A 186 -13.86 15.61 25.61
CA ASP A 186 -14.32 14.43 24.89
C ASP A 186 -15.48 14.77 23.93
N ILE A 187 -15.17 14.81 22.63
CA ILE A 187 -16.17 14.74 21.57
C ILE A 187 -16.30 13.27 21.20
N LYS A 188 -17.42 12.67 21.61
CA LYS A 188 -17.87 11.35 21.14
C LYS A 188 -17.97 11.36 19.61
N SER A 189 -16.98 10.76 18.96
CA SER A 189 -17.01 10.48 17.52
C SER A 189 -18.00 9.35 17.25
N SER A 190 -19.24 9.72 16.96
CA SER A 190 -20.22 8.85 16.32
C SER A 190 -20.06 8.94 14.80
N ARG A 191 -19.31 8.01 14.21
CA ARG A 191 -19.54 7.56 12.82
C ARG A 191 -19.81 6.07 12.85
N LYS A 192 -21.09 5.72 12.66
CA LYS A 192 -21.59 4.35 12.54
C LYS A 192 -20.97 3.72 11.29
N THR A 193 -19.99 2.86 11.47
CA THR A 193 -19.64 1.83 10.49
C THR A 193 -20.61 0.67 10.67
N ASN A 194 -21.22 0.23 9.57
CA ASN A 194 -22.25 -0.81 9.60
C ASN A 194 -21.69 -2.13 10.12
N ASN A 195 -22.47 -2.76 11.01
CA ASN A 195 -22.15 -3.96 11.78
C ASN A 195 -21.98 -5.20 10.90
N GLN A 196 -20.83 -5.87 11.02
CA GLN A 196 -20.79 -7.34 11.09
C GLN A 196 -20.34 -7.75 12.49
N LYS A 197 -21.25 -8.33 13.28
CA LYS A 197 -20.98 -8.90 14.61
C LYS A 197 -20.32 -10.28 14.44
N GLY A 198 -18.99 -10.31 14.37
CA GLY A 198 -18.24 -11.54 14.65
C GLY A 198 -18.20 -11.82 16.16
N LYS A 199 -18.08 -13.09 16.58
CA LYS A 199 -17.85 -13.44 17.99
C LYS A 199 -16.54 -12.77 18.48
N PRO A 200 -16.50 -12.26 19.73
CA PRO A 200 -15.29 -11.67 20.28
C PRO A 200 -14.18 -12.73 20.32
N LYS A 201 -13.00 -12.35 19.85
CA LYS A 201 -11.80 -13.20 19.88
C LYS A 201 -11.09 -13.00 21.19
N ARG A 202 -10.51 -14.04 21.77
CA ARG A 202 -9.70 -13.93 22.98
C ARG A 202 -8.23 -14.00 22.63
N MET A 203 -7.45 -13.19 23.33
CA MET A 203 -6.00 -13.12 23.17
C MET A 203 -5.37 -13.19 24.55
N GLN A 204 -4.33 -14.00 24.68
CA GLN A 204 -3.51 -14.08 25.87
C GLN A 204 -2.08 -13.66 25.52
N ILE A 205 -1.48 -12.77 26.32
CA ILE A 205 -0.04 -12.50 26.30
C ILE A 205 0.53 -12.87 27.66
N GLY A 206 1.36 -13.91 27.71
CA GLY A 206 1.87 -14.44 28.99
C GLY A 206 0.71 -14.90 29.88
N ASN A 207 0.50 -14.23 31.02
CA ASN A 207 -0.57 -14.55 31.96
C ASN A 207 -1.80 -13.62 31.88
N GLU A 208 -1.79 -12.67 30.93
CA GLU A 208 -2.84 -11.64 30.82
C GLU A 208 -3.78 -11.93 29.65
N ASN A 209 -5.09 -11.77 29.88
CA ASN A 209 -6.14 -12.07 28.92
C ASN A 209 -6.84 -10.80 28.43
N TYR A 210 -7.16 -10.79 27.14
CA TYR A 210 -7.75 -9.66 26.42
C TYR A 210 -8.93 -10.15 25.57
N GLU A 211 -10.05 -9.43 25.65
CA GLU A 211 -11.18 -9.62 24.73
C GLU A 211 -11.08 -8.63 23.58
N LEU A 212 -11.10 -9.15 22.35
CA LEU A 212 -10.93 -8.38 21.14
C LEU A 212 -12.20 -8.46 20.29
N LYS A 213 -12.58 -7.32 19.74
CA LYS A 213 -13.69 -7.26 18.79
C LYS A 213 -13.23 -7.60 17.37
N TYR A 214 -11.97 -7.30 17.04
CA TYR A 214 -11.42 -7.50 15.69
C TYR A 214 -9.99 -8.03 15.71
N LYS A 215 -9.62 -8.84 14.70
CA LYS A 215 -8.26 -9.38 14.55
C LYS A 215 -7.18 -8.28 14.48
N LYS A 216 -7.54 -7.12 13.92
CA LYS A 216 -6.65 -5.97 13.80
C LYS A 216 -6.18 -5.43 15.16
N GLU A 217 -6.94 -5.66 16.24
CA GLU A 217 -6.64 -5.14 17.58
C GLU A 217 -5.48 -5.89 18.26
N ILE A 218 -5.09 -7.07 17.75
CA ILE A 218 -4.04 -7.92 18.33
C ILE A 218 -2.70 -7.16 18.43
N LEU A 219 -2.31 -6.48 17.35
CA LEU A 219 -1.05 -5.75 17.30
C LEU A 219 -1.05 -4.54 18.25
N ILE A 220 -2.16 -3.80 18.28
CA ILE A 220 -2.33 -2.62 19.16
C ILE A 220 -2.28 -3.06 20.62
N THR A 221 -2.95 -4.16 20.95
CA THR A 221 -2.97 -4.74 22.29
C THR A 221 -1.57 -5.18 22.71
N THR A 222 -0.83 -5.83 21.81
CA THR A 222 0.56 -6.26 22.05
C THR A 222 1.50 -5.09 22.27
N ALA A 223 1.39 -4.03 21.46
CA ALA A 223 2.19 -2.82 21.64
C ALA A 223 1.89 -2.13 22.99
N ASN A 224 0.62 -2.05 23.39
CA ASN A 224 0.23 -1.50 24.69
C ASN A 224 0.70 -2.37 25.86
N TRP A 225 0.72 -3.68 25.70
CA TRP A 225 1.27 -4.59 26.70
C TRP A 225 2.76 -4.36 26.92
N LEU A 226 3.55 -4.21 25.85
CA LEU A 226 4.99 -3.86 25.96
C LEU A 226 5.22 -2.49 26.60
N ILE A 227 4.30 -1.54 26.40
CA ILE A 227 4.33 -0.25 27.09
C ILE A 227 4.12 -0.45 28.59
N ASP A 228 3.14 -1.28 28.98
CA ASP A 228 2.84 -1.54 30.39
C ASP A 228 3.99 -2.29 31.09
N LYS A 229 4.76 -3.12 30.36
CA LYS A 229 6.02 -3.74 30.86
C LYS A 229 7.20 -2.78 30.91
N GLY A 230 7.08 -1.60 30.30
CA GLY A 230 8.14 -0.60 30.25
C GLY A 230 9.17 -0.82 29.15
N ASP A 231 8.92 -1.74 28.22
CA ASP A 231 9.84 -2.11 27.14
C ASP A 231 9.70 -1.19 25.92
N LEU A 232 8.47 -0.91 25.48
CA LEU A 232 8.21 0.00 24.35
C LEU A 232 8.13 1.45 24.86
N LYS A 233 9.27 2.14 24.87
CA LYS A 233 9.36 3.53 25.35
C LYS A 233 9.20 4.52 24.20
N SER A 234 8.79 5.73 24.53
CA SER A 234 8.75 6.83 23.57
C SER A 234 10.13 7.18 22.99
N ALA A 235 11.23 6.78 23.64
CA ALA A 235 12.58 7.00 23.15
C ALA A 235 12.99 6.03 22.03
N ASP A 236 12.32 4.88 21.91
CA ASP A 236 12.71 3.81 20.98
C ASP A 236 12.19 4.04 19.54
N TYR A 237 11.60 5.22 19.30
CA TYR A 237 11.10 5.68 18.00
C TYR A 237 12.25 6.03 17.03
N PRO A 238 12.17 5.66 15.72
CA PRO A 238 11.19 4.78 15.09
C PRO A 238 11.46 3.30 15.34
N VAL A 239 10.39 2.55 15.61
CA VAL A 239 10.46 1.10 15.80
C VAL A 239 10.06 0.39 14.49
N ASP A 240 11.04 0.07 13.65
CA ASP A 240 10.78 -0.75 12.45
C ASP A 240 10.80 -2.25 12.79
N ILE A 241 9.69 -2.95 12.53
CA ILE A 241 9.55 -4.42 12.73
C ILE A 241 9.16 -5.18 11.43
N GLY A 242 9.46 -4.58 10.27
CA GLY A 242 9.15 -5.14 8.95
C GLY A 242 10.30 -5.01 7.95
N ILE A 243 10.26 -5.82 6.89
CA ILE A 243 11.09 -5.62 5.69
C ILE A 243 10.49 -4.44 4.91
N GLN A 244 11.25 -3.75 4.05
CA GLN A 244 10.93 -2.46 3.37
C GLN A 244 9.50 -2.24 2.81
N SER A 245 8.63 -3.25 2.68
CA SER A 245 7.21 -3.18 2.26
C SER A 245 6.18 -3.53 3.36
N GLU A 246 6.62 -3.93 4.56
CA GLU A 246 5.81 -4.42 5.70
C GLU A 246 6.07 -3.62 6.98
N ILE A 247 6.50 -2.36 6.87
CA ILE A 247 6.95 -1.59 8.03
C ILE A 247 5.73 -1.25 8.90
N ILE A 248 5.81 -1.67 10.16
CA ILE A 248 5.00 -1.08 11.23
C ILE A 248 5.76 0.14 11.68
N VAL A 249 5.16 1.30 11.51
CA VAL A 249 5.73 2.54 11.98
C VAL A 249 5.06 2.84 13.30
N ILE A 250 5.80 2.67 14.39
CA ILE A 250 5.44 3.33 15.64
C ILE A 250 6.02 4.74 15.55
N ASP A 251 5.20 5.78 15.70
CA ASP A 251 5.58 7.21 15.56
C ASP A 251 5.06 8.07 16.70
N LYS A 252 5.78 9.15 17.05
CA LYS A 252 5.27 10.21 17.94
C LYS A 252 4.28 11.12 17.23
N ASN A 253 4.35 11.21 15.90
CA ASN A 253 3.53 12.11 15.10
C ASN A 253 2.51 11.32 14.30
N PRO A 254 1.20 11.37 14.61
CA PRO A 254 0.19 10.65 13.84
C PRO A 254 0.07 11.15 12.40
N ASN A 255 0.51 12.38 12.12
CA ASN A 255 0.36 12.99 10.80
C ASN A 255 1.38 12.47 9.77
N THR A 256 2.38 11.68 10.20
CA THR A 256 3.28 10.97 9.28
C THR A 256 2.68 9.63 8.84
N LEU A 257 1.55 9.22 9.43
CA LEU A 257 0.89 7.95 9.25
C LEU A 257 -0.47 8.15 8.53
N LYS A 258 -0.81 7.23 7.64
CA LYS A 258 -2.06 7.15 6.86
C LYS A 258 -3.28 6.77 7.72
N GLU A 259 -3.18 5.78 8.61
CA GLU A 259 -4.26 5.34 9.52
C GLU A 259 -3.75 4.99 10.93
N PRO A 260 -3.17 5.96 11.66
CA PRO A 260 -2.56 5.71 12.96
C PRO A 260 -3.55 5.27 14.03
N GLN A 261 -3.17 4.25 14.79
CA GLN A 261 -3.86 3.86 16.02
C GLN A 261 -3.07 4.35 17.23
N LYS A 262 -3.73 5.03 18.17
CA LYS A 262 -3.05 5.63 19.33
C LYS A 262 -2.70 4.57 20.38
N LEU A 263 -1.47 4.62 20.89
CA LEU A 263 -0.96 3.78 21.98
C LEU A 263 -1.02 4.53 23.33
N LYS A 264 -0.95 3.78 24.44
CA LYS A 264 -1.06 4.30 25.82
C LYS A 264 0.00 5.35 26.17
N ASN A 265 1.21 5.20 25.64
CA ASN A 265 2.34 6.12 25.90
C ASN A 265 2.35 7.37 25.00
N GLY A 266 1.29 7.60 24.21
CA GLY A 266 1.19 8.74 23.30
C GLY A 266 1.86 8.55 21.95
N LEU A 267 2.46 7.38 21.68
CA LEU A 267 2.87 6.97 20.33
C LEU A 267 1.65 6.55 19.50
N TYR A 268 1.88 6.38 18.21
CA TYR A 268 0.91 5.94 17.21
C TYR A 268 1.49 4.78 16.43
N ILE A 269 0.68 3.78 16.13
CA ILE A 269 1.08 2.62 15.34
C ILE A 269 0.31 2.60 14.02
N GLU A 270 1.03 2.50 12.92
CA GLU A 270 0.47 2.19 11.61
C GLU A 270 0.94 0.83 11.14
N TYR A 271 0.02 0.06 10.57
CA TYR A 271 0.29 -1.20 9.90
C TYR A 271 -0.69 -1.34 8.74
N GLN A 272 -0.16 -1.65 7.55
CA GLN A 272 -0.97 -1.71 6.33
C GLN A 272 -1.76 -3.02 6.19
N TYR A 273 -1.54 -4.01 7.07
CA TYR A 273 -2.10 -5.36 6.92
C TYR A 273 -2.79 -5.84 8.20
N SER A 274 -4.11 -5.61 8.27
CA SER A 274 -4.97 -5.99 9.40
C SER A 274 -5.09 -7.51 9.62
N ARG A 275 -4.90 -8.29 8.55
CA ARG A 275 -4.93 -9.76 8.60
C ARG A 275 -3.67 -10.38 9.21
N ARG A 276 -2.54 -9.66 9.13
CA ARG A 276 -1.22 -10.10 9.63
C ARG A 276 -0.87 -9.55 11.02
N SER A 277 -1.87 -9.00 11.72
CA SER A 277 -1.69 -8.49 13.08
C SER A 277 -1.09 -9.50 14.06
N PRO A 278 -1.41 -10.82 14.01
CA PRO A 278 -0.71 -11.83 14.82
C PRO A 278 0.79 -11.94 14.53
N GLU A 279 1.17 -12.04 13.25
CA GLU A 279 2.54 -12.22 12.79
C GLU A 279 3.38 -10.98 13.14
N PHE A 280 2.78 -9.80 13.01
CA PHE A 280 3.39 -8.56 13.42
C PHE A 280 3.52 -8.42 14.93
N ALA A 281 2.53 -8.86 15.70
CA ALA A 281 2.61 -8.91 17.16
C ALA A 281 3.75 -9.84 17.61
N GLN A 282 3.89 -11.01 16.98
CA GLN A 282 4.99 -11.94 17.22
C GLN A 282 6.37 -11.33 16.92
N ARG A 283 6.51 -10.61 15.80
CA ARG A 283 7.75 -9.89 15.47
C ARG A 283 8.05 -8.77 16.45
N LEU A 284 7.03 -8.04 16.89
CA LEU A 284 7.17 -6.99 17.90
C LEU A 284 7.65 -7.57 19.23
N LEU A 285 7.06 -8.67 19.69
CA LEU A 285 7.51 -9.41 20.89
C LEU A 285 8.98 -9.84 20.75
N LYS A 286 9.33 -10.47 19.62
CA LYS A 286 10.71 -10.91 19.35
C LYS A 286 11.72 -9.76 19.36
N LYS A 287 11.33 -8.56 18.91
CA LYS A 287 12.21 -7.37 18.92
C LYS A 287 12.55 -6.91 20.34
N TYR A 288 11.65 -7.14 21.30
CA TYR A 288 11.84 -6.82 22.71
C TYR A 288 12.20 -8.08 23.53
N ASP A 289 12.86 -9.05 22.90
CA ASP A 289 13.39 -10.27 23.53
C ASP A 289 12.36 -11.18 24.22
N TYR A 290 11.08 -11.08 23.84
CA TYR A 290 10.04 -12.02 24.27
C TYR A 290 9.89 -13.18 23.27
N ASP A 291 9.65 -14.38 23.80
CA ASP A 291 9.27 -15.54 22.99
C ASP A 291 7.89 -15.29 22.32
N PRO A 292 7.79 -15.31 20.98
CA PRO A 292 6.51 -15.16 20.29
C PRO A 292 5.41 -16.14 20.73
N ALA A 293 5.77 -17.30 21.28
CA ALA A 293 4.82 -18.31 21.75
C ALA A 293 4.00 -17.88 22.98
N ILE A 294 4.38 -16.80 23.67
CA ILE A 294 3.59 -16.24 24.77
C ILE A 294 2.29 -15.60 24.29
N LEU A 295 2.18 -15.29 23.00
CA LEU A 295 0.96 -14.78 22.37
C LEU A 295 0.09 -15.96 21.90
N LYS A 296 -1.04 -16.16 22.57
CA LYS A 296 -2.07 -17.15 22.18
C LYS A 296 -3.33 -16.43 21.72
N ILE A 297 -3.92 -16.90 20.63
CA ILE A 297 -5.15 -16.32 20.06
C ILE A 297 -6.18 -17.43 19.93
N GLU A 298 -7.34 -17.25 20.58
CA GLU A 298 -8.49 -18.14 20.48
C GLU A 298 -9.51 -17.54 19.51
N HIS A 299 -10.06 -18.39 18.63
CA HIS A 299 -10.96 -18.01 17.54
C HIS A 299 -12.43 -18.23 17.86
#